data_AF-A0A7S3CET6-F1
#
_entry.id   AF-A0A7S3CET6-F1
#
_cell.length_a   1.000
_cell.length_b   1.000
_cell.length_c   1.000
_cell.angle_alpha   90.00
_cell.angle_beta   90.00
_cell.angle_gamma   90.00
#
_symmetry.space_group_name_H-M   'P 1'
#
loop_
_entity.id
_entity.type
_entity.pdbx_description
1 polymer ?
#
loop_
_entity_poly.entity_id
_entity_poly.type
_entity_poly.pdbx_seq_one_letter_code
_entity_poly.pdbx_strand_id
1 'polypeptide(L)'
;MADGGVASSSGHDGAPLASEELFELKTIPFFGRSVSIILQNANGPCPLLAIANTLLLRNTVKLPERCLETRTVHIQQLLSVVAEHMLDANKETRLGGSVGVQGEEPLVATSPRTASELQLRTETIRQNISDAISILPKLLTGVDVNPRFSHCRAFEFTDEVAIFDLLDISLYHGWLYSPETEHAKCVSTLSYNQLVEKVIRWDVGEGRRRQKRQELQRAVEDSENQKQRYAAPMGPSEEDLSVQLSLSVLPRGEEVVVSLRVQQACQGKKDRVAEIMEELDGLKEDESFAYECRVIQDFLEATSSQLTAVGLVALQEEMKEREIGVFFRNNHFSTLFKFQGKIFLLVSDSGYADVQECAWETLSDVSGN
;
A
#
# COMPACT_ATOMS: atom_id res chain seq x y z
N MET A 1 -59.78 -20.67 -9.51
CA MET A 1 -59.12 -19.93 -8.42
C MET A 1 -58.09 -20.86 -7.80
N ALA A 2 -56.83 -20.41 -7.82
CA ALA A 2 -55.64 -20.87 -7.10
C ALA A 2 -55.30 -22.38 -7.09
N ASP A 3 -54.32 -22.73 -7.92
CA ASP A 3 -53.44 -23.89 -7.84
C ASP A 3 -52.29 -23.56 -6.86
N GLY A 4 -51.90 -24.51 -6.00
CA GLY A 4 -50.97 -24.32 -4.89
C GLY A 4 -49.86 -25.36 -4.92
N GLY A 5 -48.83 -25.10 -5.73
CA GLY A 5 -47.61 -25.90 -5.79
C GLY A 5 -46.53 -25.33 -4.86
N VAL A 6 -46.13 -26.11 -3.87
CA VAL A 6 -44.98 -25.85 -3.00
C VAL A 6 -43.73 -26.37 -3.72
N ALA A 7 -42.86 -25.47 -4.16
CA ALA A 7 -41.53 -25.79 -4.67
C ALA A 7 -40.47 -25.21 -3.72
N SER A 8 -39.71 -26.13 -3.14
CA SER A 8 -38.54 -25.93 -2.30
C SER A 8 -37.42 -25.18 -3.04
N SER A 9 -37.01 -24.03 -2.52
CA SER A 9 -35.81 -23.30 -2.94
C SER A 9 -34.57 -23.88 -2.24
N SER A 10 -33.90 -24.84 -2.87
CA SER A 10 -32.53 -25.20 -2.52
C SER A 10 -31.57 -24.20 -3.18
N GLY A 11 -31.13 -23.20 -2.42
CA GLY A 11 -30.00 -22.36 -2.78
C GLY A 11 -28.71 -23.17 -2.77
N HIS A 12 -28.23 -23.54 -3.95
CA HIS A 12 -26.82 -23.79 -4.19
C HIS A 12 -26.29 -22.55 -4.92
N ASP A 13 -25.83 -21.56 -4.15
CA ASP A 13 -24.90 -20.55 -4.64
C ASP A 13 -23.55 -21.23 -4.87
N GLY A 14 -23.46 -21.94 -6.00
CA GLY A 14 -22.18 -22.29 -6.58
C GLY A 14 -21.58 -21.01 -7.13
N ALA A 15 -20.50 -20.53 -6.49
CA ALA A 15 -19.62 -19.54 -7.08
C ALA A 15 -19.29 -19.94 -8.53
N PRO A 16 -19.30 -19.01 -9.51
CA PRO A 16 -18.92 -19.35 -10.86
C PRO A 16 -17.48 -19.87 -10.83
N LEU A 17 -17.30 -21.11 -11.26
CA LEU A 17 -15.99 -21.68 -11.53
C LEU A 17 -15.25 -20.76 -12.51
N ALA A 18 -13.99 -20.47 -12.19
CA ALA A 18 -13.06 -19.67 -12.99
C ALA A 18 -13.23 -19.94 -14.49
N SER A 19 -13.73 -18.93 -15.20
CA SER A 19 -13.89 -18.93 -16.64
C SER A 19 -12.54 -19.08 -17.34
N GLU A 20 -12.55 -19.71 -18.50
CA GLU A 20 -11.42 -19.93 -19.41
C GLU A 20 -10.65 -18.64 -19.74
N GLU A 21 -9.74 -18.20 -18.87
CA GLU A 21 -8.89 -17.03 -19.11
C GLU A 21 -7.71 -17.44 -19.99
N LEU A 22 -7.92 -17.28 -21.30
CA LEU A 22 -6.88 -17.31 -22.32
C LEU A 22 -6.27 -15.91 -22.44
N PHE A 23 -4.95 -15.84 -22.46
CA PHE A 23 -4.19 -14.61 -22.69
C PHE A 23 -3.52 -14.67 -24.07
N GLU A 24 -3.57 -13.56 -24.80
CA GLU A 24 -2.94 -13.44 -26.11
C GLU A 24 -1.42 -13.27 -25.99
N LEU A 25 -0.71 -13.78 -26.99
CA LEU A 25 0.74 -13.67 -27.09
C LEU A 25 1.16 -12.68 -28.17
N LYS A 26 2.15 -11.85 -27.83
CA LYS A 26 2.82 -10.93 -28.74
C LYS A 26 4.28 -11.30 -28.85
N THR A 27 4.78 -11.46 -30.07
CA THR A 27 6.21 -11.71 -30.31
C THR A 27 6.92 -10.38 -30.50
N ILE A 28 7.94 -10.12 -29.69
CA ILE A 28 8.76 -8.92 -29.75
C ILE A 28 10.24 -9.27 -29.97
N PRO A 29 11.01 -8.46 -30.71
CA PRO A 29 12.45 -8.59 -30.76
C PRO A 29 13.09 -8.07 -29.46
N PHE A 30 13.93 -8.87 -28.83
CA PHE A 30 14.65 -8.52 -27.60
C PHE A 30 16.08 -9.07 -27.63
N PHE A 31 17.07 -8.19 -27.78
CA PHE A 31 18.51 -8.52 -27.90
C PHE A 31 18.82 -9.62 -28.92
N GLY A 32 18.28 -9.50 -30.14
CA GLY A 32 18.51 -10.46 -31.22
C GLY A 32 17.74 -11.78 -31.09
N ARG A 33 16.83 -11.88 -30.13
CA ARG A 33 15.92 -13.02 -29.96
C ARG A 33 14.49 -12.59 -30.17
N SER A 34 13.66 -13.47 -30.72
CA SER A 34 12.21 -13.29 -30.73
C SER A 34 11.64 -13.88 -29.44
N VAL A 35 11.02 -13.05 -28.61
CA VAL A 35 10.42 -13.45 -27.33
C VAL A 35 8.92 -13.27 -27.43
N SER A 36 8.15 -14.30 -27.06
CA SER A 36 6.70 -14.19 -26.91
C SER A 36 6.37 -13.72 -25.51
N ILE A 37 5.86 -12.50 -25.41
CA ILE A 37 5.31 -11.92 -24.17
C ILE A 37 3.80 -12.18 -24.12
N ILE A 38 3.29 -12.19 -22.90
CA ILE A 38 1.87 -12.40 -22.59
C ILE A 38 1.22 -11.05 -22.40
N LEU A 39 0.10 -10.85 -23.09
CA LEU A 39 -0.71 -9.64 -22.98
C LEU A 39 -1.77 -9.80 -21.89
N GLN A 40 -2.04 -8.69 -21.23
CA GLN A 40 -3.03 -8.55 -20.18
C GLN A 40 -4.32 -7.97 -20.77
N ASN A 41 -5.44 -8.58 -20.41
CA ASN A 41 -6.78 -8.01 -20.59
C ASN A 41 -7.16 -7.17 -19.35
N ALA A 42 -8.23 -6.38 -19.42
CA ALA A 42 -8.63 -5.45 -18.34
C ALA A 42 -8.87 -6.11 -16.95
N ASN A 43 -9.05 -7.43 -16.89
CA ASN A 43 -9.37 -8.18 -15.67
C ASN A 43 -8.27 -9.20 -15.28
N GLY A 44 -7.14 -9.23 -15.99
CA GLY A 44 -6.15 -10.29 -15.84
C GLY A 44 -5.29 -10.16 -14.58
N PRO A 45 -4.72 -11.27 -14.08
CA PRO A 45 -3.86 -11.28 -12.90
C PRO A 45 -2.49 -10.66 -13.21
N CYS A 46 -2.40 -9.33 -13.15
CA CYS A 46 -1.16 -8.60 -13.44
C CYS A 46 0.09 -9.10 -12.69
N PRO A 47 0.03 -9.57 -11.43
CA PRO A 47 1.24 -10.05 -10.75
C PRO A 47 1.81 -11.30 -11.44
N LEU A 48 0.95 -12.26 -11.80
CA LEU A 48 1.37 -13.47 -12.51
C LEU A 48 1.91 -13.15 -13.90
N LEU A 49 1.26 -12.25 -14.63
CA LEU A 49 1.69 -11.85 -15.97
C LEU A 49 3.04 -11.12 -15.93
N ALA A 50 3.24 -10.22 -14.97
CA ALA A 50 4.52 -9.50 -14.80
C ALA A 50 5.66 -10.45 -14.44
N ILE A 51 5.41 -11.44 -13.57
CA ILE A 51 6.37 -12.50 -13.25
C ILE A 51 6.70 -13.32 -14.50
N ALA A 52 5.69 -13.83 -15.19
CA ALA A 52 5.90 -14.69 -16.35
C ALA A 52 6.65 -13.97 -17.48
N ASN A 53 6.25 -12.74 -17.79
CA ASN A 53 6.94 -11.92 -18.80
C ASN A 53 8.39 -11.65 -18.41
N THR A 54 8.68 -11.41 -17.12
CA THR A 54 10.05 -11.30 -16.62
C THR A 54 10.86 -12.56 -16.89
N LEU A 55 10.32 -13.74 -16.58
CA LEU A 55 10.99 -15.03 -16.81
C LEU A 55 11.19 -15.35 -18.30
N LEU A 56 10.21 -15.01 -19.15
CA LEU A 56 10.27 -15.18 -20.60
C LEU A 56 11.35 -14.29 -21.22
N LEU A 57 11.43 -13.01 -20.82
CA LEU A 57 12.45 -12.08 -21.29
C LEU A 57 13.87 -12.47 -20.83
N ARG A 58 13.99 -12.98 -19.59
CA ARG A 58 15.23 -13.57 -19.08
C ARG A 58 15.59 -14.88 -19.77
N ASN A 59 14.66 -15.51 -20.50
CA ASN A 59 14.81 -16.83 -21.13
C ASN A 59 15.17 -17.92 -20.13
N THR A 60 14.68 -17.80 -18.90
CA THR A 60 14.73 -18.87 -17.89
C THR A 60 13.56 -19.83 -18.03
N VAL A 61 12.49 -19.37 -18.69
CA VAL A 61 11.26 -20.11 -18.96
C VAL A 61 10.93 -20.06 -20.45
N LYS A 62 10.31 -21.12 -20.96
CA LYS A 62 9.75 -21.18 -22.32
C LYS A 62 8.30 -21.64 -22.27
N LEU A 63 7.46 -21.05 -23.11
CA LEU A 63 6.10 -21.52 -23.30
C LEU A 63 6.08 -22.80 -24.16
N PRO A 64 5.11 -23.71 -23.94
CA PRO A 64 4.90 -24.87 -24.82
C PRO A 64 4.66 -24.47 -26.27
N GLU A 65 5.15 -25.25 -27.24
CA GLU A 65 5.04 -24.95 -28.69
C GLU A 65 3.58 -24.73 -29.13
N ARG A 66 2.65 -25.54 -28.61
CA ARG A 66 1.21 -25.38 -28.83
C ARG A 66 0.69 -23.96 -28.54
N CYS A 67 1.23 -23.29 -27.52
CA CYS A 67 0.81 -21.94 -27.14
C CYS A 67 1.34 -20.90 -28.14
N LEU A 68 2.52 -21.14 -28.71
CA LEU A 68 3.12 -20.29 -29.74
C LEU A 68 2.36 -20.41 -31.06
N GLU A 69 1.90 -21.61 -31.41
CA GLU A 69 1.09 -21.88 -32.59
C GLU A 69 -0.28 -21.21 -32.50
N THR A 70 -0.98 -21.35 -31.37
CA THR A 70 -2.29 -20.74 -31.16
C THR A 70 -2.22 -19.25 -30.80
N ARG A 71 -1.01 -18.74 -30.53
CA ARG A 71 -0.75 -17.38 -30.01
C ARG A 71 -1.54 -17.06 -28.74
N THR A 72 -1.82 -18.07 -27.94
CA THR A 72 -2.59 -17.95 -26.69
C THR A 72 -2.03 -18.86 -25.62
N VAL A 73 -2.16 -18.44 -24.35
CA VAL A 73 -1.77 -19.24 -23.18
C VAL A 73 -2.90 -19.26 -22.16
N HIS A 74 -3.18 -20.45 -21.62
CA HIS A 74 -4.16 -20.59 -20.56
C HIS A 74 -3.53 -20.33 -19.19
N ILE A 75 -4.29 -19.70 -18.28
CA ILE A 75 -3.83 -19.33 -16.93
C ILE A 75 -3.21 -20.50 -16.15
N GLN A 76 -3.80 -21.70 -16.23
CA GLN A 76 -3.27 -22.89 -15.55
C GLN A 76 -1.93 -23.35 -16.13
N GLN A 77 -1.74 -23.21 -17.44
CA GLN A 77 -0.46 -23.54 -18.07
C GLN A 77 0.62 -22.56 -17.60
N LEU A 78 0.26 -21.29 -17.45
CA LEU A 78 1.17 -20.27 -16.93
C LEU A 78 1.61 -20.57 -15.50
N LEU A 79 0.67 -20.91 -14.62
CA LEU A 79 0.97 -21.33 -13.26
C LEU A 79 1.88 -22.54 -13.20
N SER A 80 1.61 -23.58 -14.02
CA SER A 80 2.45 -24.78 -14.07
C SER A 80 3.88 -24.43 -14.47
N VAL A 81 4.04 -23.59 -15.49
CA VAL A 81 5.36 -23.16 -15.98
C VAL A 81 6.13 -22.36 -14.91
N VAL A 82 5.47 -21.44 -14.20
CA VAL A 82 6.09 -20.68 -13.10
C VAL A 82 6.45 -21.60 -11.92
N ALA A 83 5.56 -22.53 -11.56
CA ALA A 83 5.79 -23.49 -10.47
C ALA A 83 6.96 -24.45 -10.77
N GLU A 84 7.05 -24.95 -12.00
CA GLU A 84 8.17 -25.78 -12.46
C GLU A 84 9.49 -25.01 -12.37
N HIS A 85 9.52 -23.76 -12.85
CA HIS A 85 10.72 -22.92 -12.74
C HIS A 85 11.14 -22.68 -11.29
N MET A 86 10.19 -22.40 -10.41
CA MET A 86 10.44 -22.23 -8.97
C MET A 86 11.07 -23.47 -8.34
N LEU A 87 10.61 -24.66 -8.74
CA LEU A 87 11.19 -25.93 -8.29
C LEU A 87 12.62 -26.13 -8.81
N ASP A 88 12.90 -25.75 -10.06
CA ASP A 88 14.19 -25.97 -10.69
C ASP A 88 15.27 -24.97 -10.26
N ALA A 89 14.96 -23.67 -10.19
CA ALA A 89 15.88 -22.62 -9.72
C ALA A 89 16.40 -22.92 -8.29
N ASN A 90 15.54 -23.51 -7.47
CA ASN A 90 15.90 -23.91 -6.12
C ASN A 90 16.55 -25.32 -6.03
N LYS A 91 16.50 -26.16 -7.07
CA LYS A 91 17.33 -27.38 -7.14
C LYS A 91 18.78 -27.04 -7.46
N GLU A 92 19.03 -26.07 -8.34
CA GLU A 92 20.39 -25.66 -8.69
C GLU A 92 21.12 -24.98 -7.52
N THR A 93 20.41 -24.13 -6.77
CA THR A 93 20.93 -23.54 -5.52
C THR A 93 21.31 -24.62 -4.47
N ARG A 94 20.67 -25.80 -4.50
CA ARG A 94 21.02 -26.95 -3.63
C ARG A 94 22.27 -27.71 -4.08
N LEU A 95 22.67 -27.59 -5.34
CA LEU A 95 23.84 -28.28 -5.92
C LEU A 95 25.05 -27.34 -6.11
N GLY A 96 24.83 -26.03 -6.13
CA GLY A 96 25.82 -24.97 -6.42
C GLY A 96 26.80 -24.61 -5.29
N GLY A 97 27.08 -25.52 -4.34
CA GLY A 97 28.16 -25.38 -3.36
C GLY A 97 29.55 -25.74 -3.90
N SER A 98 29.73 -26.00 -5.20
CA SER A 98 31.02 -26.34 -5.79
C SER A 98 31.07 -26.13 -7.29
N VAL A 99 31.64 -25.00 -7.74
CA VAL A 99 32.53 -24.88 -8.92
C VAL A 99 33.35 -23.59 -8.73
N GLY A 100 34.68 -23.53 -8.74
CA GLY A 100 35.70 -24.54 -8.96
C GLY A 100 37.11 -23.96 -8.74
N VAL A 101 38.03 -24.83 -8.31
CA VAL A 101 39.46 -24.73 -8.62
C VAL A 101 39.80 -26.07 -9.24
N GLN A 102 40.30 -26.04 -10.48
CA GLN A 102 40.75 -27.23 -11.19
C GLN A 102 42.07 -27.71 -10.55
N GLY A 103 42.08 -28.98 -10.14
CA GLY A 103 43.29 -29.71 -9.80
C GLY A 103 43.68 -29.64 -8.32
N GLU A 104 43.10 -30.53 -7.50
CA GLU A 104 43.80 -31.35 -6.50
C GLU A 104 42.76 -32.27 -5.82
N GLU A 105 43.19 -33.47 -5.46
CA GLU A 105 42.41 -34.58 -4.88
C GLU A 105 41.57 -34.18 -3.63
N PRO A 106 40.49 -34.92 -3.31
CA PRO A 106 39.54 -34.50 -2.29
C PRO A 106 40.13 -34.63 -0.89
N LEU A 107 40.48 -33.49 -0.28
CA LEU A 107 40.78 -33.40 1.13
C LEU A 107 39.48 -33.54 1.94
N VAL A 108 39.44 -34.64 2.69
CA VAL A 108 38.40 -35.06 3.63
C VAL A 108 37.88 -33.88 4.47
N ALA A 109 36.57 -33.66 4.39
CA ALA A 109 35.85 -32.70 5.23
C ALA A 109 35.97 -33.08 6.71
N THR A 110 36.88 -32.43 7.43
CA THR A 110 37.00 -32.52 8.89
C THR A 110 35.97 -31.61 9.56
N SER A 111 34.72 -32.07 9.73
CA SER A 111 33.85 -31.77 10.89
C SER A 111 32.41 -32.26 10.62
N PRO A 112 31.82 -33.11 11.47
CA PRO A 112 30.45 -33.61 11.31
C PRO A 112 29.35 -32.59 11.62
N ARG A 113 29.69 -31.31 11.90
CA ARG A 113 28.70 -30.26 12.25
C ARG A 113 28.00 -29.62 11.04
N THR A 114 28.53 -29.78 9.82
CA THR A 114 28.02 -29.10 8.61
C THR A 114 26.93 -29.87 7.87
N ALA A 115 26.87 -31.20 8.01
CA ALA A 115 25.86 -32.02 7.31
C ALA A 115 24.44 -31.76 7.84
N SER A 116 24.28 -31.69 9.17
CA SER A 116 22.98 -31.40 9.80
C SER A 116 22.51 -29.97 9.51
N GLU A 117 23.41 -29.01 9.43
CA GLU A 117 23.09 -27.61 9.10
C GLU A 117 22.73 -27.44 7.62
N LEU A 118 23.45 -28.12 6.72
CA LEU A 118 23.09 -28.17 5.29
C LEU A 118 21.74 -28.87 5.09
N GLN A 119 21.46 -29.92 5.86
CA GLN A 119 20.20 -30.64 5.82
C GLN A 119 19.04 -29.80 6.37
N LEU A 120 19.23 -29.11 7.50
CA LEU A 120 18.27 -28.14 8.04
C LEU A 120 17.98 -27.03 7.03
N ARG A 121 19.01 -26.44 6.42
CA ARG A 121 18.86 -25.40 5.39
C ARG A 121 18.11 -25.92 4.16
N THR A 122 18.41 -27.14 3.74
CA THR A 122 17.71 -27.79 2.61
C THR A 122 16.24 -28.03 2.93
N GLU A 123 15.94 -28.41 4.17
CA GLU A 123 14.57 -28.64 4.63
C GLU A 123 13.79 -27.32 4.75
N THR A 124 14.38 -26.27 5.31
CA THR A 124 13.77 -24.93 5.35
C THR A 124 13.47 -24.42 3.93
N ILE A 125 14.40 -24.57 2.99
CA ILE A 125 14.17 -24.19 1.59
C ILE A 125 13.06 -25.04 0.97
N ARG A 126 13.00 -26.34 1.25
CA ARG A 126 11.90 -27.21 0.79
C ARG A 126 10.55 -26.76 1.31
N GLN A 127 10.48 -26.43 2.59
CA GLN A 127 9.25 -25.95 3.22
C GLN A 127 8.82 -24.62 2.57
N ASN A 128 9.72 -23.65 2.46
CA ASN A 128 9.44 -22.36 1.82
C ASN A 128 8.93 -22.51 0.38
N ILE A 129 9.44 -23.48 -0.39
CA ILE A 129 8.96 -23.74 -1.77
C ILE A 129 7.58 -24.41 -1.77
N SER A 130 7.36 -25.39 -0.89
CA SER A 130 6.04 -26.03 -0.76
C SER A 130 4.98 -24.99 -0.38
N ASP A 131 5.32 -24.11 0.55
CA ASP A 131 4.46 -23.01 0.99
C ASP A 131 4.23 -22.04 -0.18
N ALA A 132 5.27 -21.66 -0.92
CA ALA A 132 5.13 -20.76 -2.06
C ALA A 132 4.28 -21.33 -3.21
N ILE A 133 4.37 -22.63 -3.51
CA ILE A 133 3.47 -23.28 -4.48
C ILE A 133 2.01 -23.19 -4.04
N SER A 134 1.75 -23.27 -2.73
CA SER A 134 0.39 -23.11 -2.18
C SER A 134 -0.13 -21.68 -2.31
N ILE A 135 0.76 -20.69 -2.45
CA ILE A 135 0.46 -19.25 -2.56
C ILE A 135 0.32 -18.82 -4.04
N LEU A 136 0.91 -19.54 -5.01
CA LEU A 136 0.79 -19.21 -6.44
C LEU A 136 -0.65 -18.95 -6.93
N PRO A 137 -1.68 -19.70 -6.48
CA PRO A 137 -3.07 -19.38 -6.83
C PRO A 137 -3.54 -17.99 -6.38
N LYS A 138 -2.95 -17.42 -5.31
CA LYS A 138 -3.27 -16.04 -4.86
C LYS A 138 -2.79 -14.99 -5.87
N LEU A 139 -1.76 -15.29 -6.67
CA LEU A 139 -1.34 -14.40 -7.76
C LEU A 139 -2.46 -14.15 -8.78
N LEU A 140 -3.47 -15.03 -8.83
CA LEU A 140 -4.65 -14.92 -9.70
C LEU A 140 -5.66 -13.88 -9.19
N THR A 141 -5.84 -13.83 -7.87
CA THR A 141 -6.84 -12.97 -7.23
C THR A 141 -6.32 -11.59 -6.87
N GLY A 142 -4.98 -11.44 -6.82
CA GLY A 142 -4.31 -10.21 -6.44
C GLY A 142 -3.26 -10.46 -5.35
N VAL A 143 -2.17 -9.70 -5.39
CA VAL A 143 -1.09 -9.77 -4.41
C VAL A 143 -1.16 -8.52 -3.56
N ASP A 144 -1.44 -8.70 -2.28
CA ASP A 144 -1.43 -7.62 -1.31
C ASP A 144 0.02 -7.24 -1.00
N VAL A 145 0.44 -6.07 -1.48
CA VAL A 145 1.77 -5.50 -1.19
C VAL A 145 1.61 -4.24 -0.36
N ASN A 146 2.45 -4.11 0.66
CA ASN A 146 2.46 -2.94 1.52
C ASN A 146 3.84 -2.26 1.43
N PRO A 147 3.98 -1.21 0.60
CA PRO A 147 5.25 -0.54 0.41
C PRO A 147 5.63 0.29 1.65
N ARG A 148 6.94 0.49 1.82
CA ARG A 148 7.55 1.44 2.74
C ARG A 148 8.24 2.53 1.93
N PHE A 149 8.16 3.76 2.40
CA PHE A 149 8.57 4.92 1.61
C PHE A 149 10.07 5.25 1.69
N SER A 150 10.86 4.42 2.37
CA SER A 150 12.28 4.66 2.65
C SER A 150 13.22 4.22 1.53
N HIS A 151 12.85 3.21 0.74
CA HIS A 151 13.70 2.68 -0.31
C HIS A 151 12.89 1.95 -1.38
N CYS A 152 13.36 1.91 -2.63
CA CYS A 152 12.58 1.42 -3.78
C CYS A 152 12.29 -0.09 -3.80
N ARG A 153 12.91 -0.86 -2.91
CA ARG A 153 12.66 -2.31 -2.71
C ARG A 153 11.98 -2.61 -1.37
N ALA A 154 11.59 -1.58 -0.62
CA ALA A 154 11.13 -1.76 0.75
C ALA A 154 9.64 -2.09 0.78
N PHE A 155 9.31 -3.37 0.98
CA PHE A 155 7.96 -3.84 1.24
C PHE A 155 7.87 -4.45 2.63
N GLU A 156 6.68 -4.49 3.22
CA GLU A 156 6.42 -5.37 4.34
C GLU A 156 6.56 -6.82 3.89
N PHE A 157 7.17 -7.65 4.74
CA PHE A 157 7.34 -9.06 4.44
C PHE A 157 5.97 -9.76 4.50
N THR A 158 5.53 -10.28 3.36
CA THR A 158 4.36 -11.14 3.24
C THR A 158 4.74 -12.39 2.46
N ASP A 159 3.96 -13.44 2.65
CA ASP A 159 4.10 -14.71 1.94
C ASP A 159 4.04 -14.53 0.42
N GLU A 160 3.20 -13.60 -0.05
CA GLU A 160 3.04 -13.26 -1.45
C GLU A 160 4.25 -12.51 -2.03
N VAL A 161 4.88 -11.62 -1.24
CA VAL A 161 6.12 -10.92 -1.65
C VAL A 161 7.30 -11.90 -1.71
N ALA A 162 7.34 -12.91 -0.83
CA ALA A 162 8.39 -13.93 -0.83
C ALA A 162 8.46 -14.76 -2.13
N ILE A 163 7.38 -14.81 -2.91
CA ILE A 163 7.38 -15.46 -4.24
C ILE A 163 8.41 -14.80 -5.16
N PHE A 164 8.55 -13.48 -5.13
CA PHE A 164 9.49 -12.76 -5.98
C PHE A 164 10.94 -13.14 -5.64
N ASP A 165 11.28 -13.25 -4.36
CA ASP A 165 12.59 -13.68 -3.91
C ASP A 165 12.90 -15.13 -4.31
N LEU A 166 11.92 -16.03 -4.19
CA LEU A 166 12.07 -17.44 -4.56
C LEU A 166 12.22 -17.67 -6.08
N LEU A 167 11.79 -16.70 -6.89
CA LEU A 167 11.95 -16.67 -8.34
C LEU A 167 13.15 -15.84 -8.80
N ASP A 168 13.96 -15.31 -7.87
CA ASP A 168 15.08 -14.39 -8.14
C ASP A 168 14.65 -13.13 -8.93
N ILE A 169 13.44 -12.64 -8.66
CA ILE A 169 12.87 -11.44 -9.27
C ILE A 169 12.92 -10.29 -8.29
N SER A 170 13.66 -9.24 -8.63
CA SER A 170 13.60 -7.97 -7.89
C SER A 170 12.21 -7.32 -8.05
N LEU A 171 11.54 -7.06 -6.93
CA LEU A 171 10.32 -6.24 -6.85
C LEU A 171 10.69 -4.80 -6.46
N TYR A 172 10.19 -3.84 -7.24
CA TYR A 172 10.48 -2.41 -7.09
C TYR A 172 9.19 -1.57 -6.98
N HIS A 173 9.28 -0.42 -6.32
CA HIS A 173 8.29 0.66 -6.35
C HIS A 173 9.00 2.03 -6.34
N GLY A 174 8.31 3.08 -6.81
CA GLY A 174 8.85 4.45 -6.90
C GLY A 174 8.23 5.44 -5.91
N TRP A 175 7.52 4.92 -4.91
CA TRP A 175 6.79 5.74 -3.94
C TRP A 175 7.69 6.05 -2.72
N LEU A 176 8.53 7.08 -2.85
CA LEU A 176 9.49 7.48 -1.81
C LEU A 176 9.23 8.92 -1.35
N TYR A 177 9.51 9.20 -0.07
CA TYR A 177 9.51 10.59 0.40
C TYR A 177 10.82 11.30 0.01
N SER A 178 10.78 12.62 -0.12
CA SER A 178 12.00 13.41 -0.29
C SER A 178 12.66 13.67 1.08
N PRO A 179 13.95 13.33 1.28
CA PRO A 179 14.68 13.59 2.53
C PRO A 179 14.71 15.07 2.93
N GLU A 180 14.55 15.97 1.96
CA GLU A 180 14.57 17.42 2.16
C GLU A 180 13.25 17.97 2.72
N THR A 181 12.20 17.15 2.74
CA THR A 181 10.85 17.57 3.14
C THR A 181 10.50 17.13 4.55
N GLU A 182 9.53 17.82 5.17
CA GLU A 182 9.04 17.47 6.51
C GLU A 182 8.42 16.08 6.59
N HIS A 183 7.94 15.55 5.45
CA HIS A 183 7.43 14.18 5.31
C HIS A 183 8.42 13.14 5.84
N ALA A 184 9.73 13.37 5.68
CA ALA A 184 10.75 12.41 6.10
C ALA A 184 10.65 12.05 7.59
N LYS A 185 10.29 13.00 8.46
CA LYS A 185 10.21 12.75 9.91
C LYS A 185 9.01 11.89 10.29
N CYS A 186 7.89 12.05 9.57
CA CYS A 186 6.61 11.44 9.90
C CYS A 186 6.40 10.11 9.16
N VAL A 187 6.96 9.99 7.96
CA VAL A 187 6.73 8.87 7.03
C VAL A 187 7.81 7.79 7.13
N SER A 188 9.04 8.12 7.52
CA SER A 188 10.22 7.27 7.27
C SER A 188 10.18 5.84 7.82
N THR A 189 9.45 5.61 8.91
CA THR A 189 9.44 4.32 9.63
C THR A 189 8.20 3.47 9.32
N LEU A 190 7.18 4.05 8.69
CA LEU A 190 5.86 3.46 8.57
C LEU A 190 5.63 2.90 7.16
N SER A 191 4.87 1.80 7.08
CA SER A 191 4.32 1.29 5.82
C SER A 191 3.03 2.03 5.43
N TYR A 192 2.57 1.86 4.20
CA TYR A 192 1.34 2.48 3.72
C TYR A 192 0.14 2.19 4.64
N ASN A 193 -0.08 0.92 5.02
CA ASN A 193 -1.18 0.56 5.91
C ASN A 193 -1.07 1.24 7.29
N GLN A 194 0.15 1.35 7.83
CA GLN A 194 0.37 2.01 9.12
C GLN A 194 0.11 3.52 9.06
N LEU A 195 0.47 4.18 7.94
CA LEU A 195 0.16 5.60 7.74
C LEU A 195 -1.35 5.83 7.63
N VAL A 196 -2.03 5.02 6.82
CA VAL A 196 -3.48 5.13 6.62
C VAL A 196 -4.21 4.87 7.93
N GLU A 197 -3.86 3.84 8.68
CA GLU A 197 -4.45 3.57 10.00
C GLU A 197 -4.25 4.75 10.96
N LYS A 198 -3.07 5.37 10.94
CA LYS A 198 -2.75 6.53 11.78
C LYS A 198 -3.62 7.74 11.42
N VAL A 199 -3.76 8.04 10.13
CA VAL A 199 -4.62 9.14 9.64
C VAL A 199 -6.09 8.87 9.94
N ILE A 200 -6.59 7.64 9.72
CA ILE A 200 -7.97 7.27 10.04
C ILE A 200 -8.23 7.41 11.54
N ARG A 201 -7.32 6.94 12.39
CA ARG A 201 -7.45 7.06 13.84
C ARG A 201 -7.53 8.53 14.27
N TRP A 202 -6.74 9.39 13.63
CA TRP A 202 -6.78 10.83 13.85
C TRP A 202 -8.11 11.43 13.40
N ASP A 203 -8.55 11.18 12.16
CA ASP A 203 -9.80 11.71 11.60
C ASP A 203 -11.05 11.29 12.41
N VAL A 204 -11.13 10.01 12.80
CA VAL A 204 -12.21 9.49 13.67
C VAL A 204 -12.15 10.12 15.07
N GLY A 205 -10.94 10.40 15.57
CA GLY A 205 -10.73 11.13 16.82
C GLY A 205 -11.26 12.56 16.71
N GLU A 206 -10.89 13.25 15.64
CA GLU A 206 -11.25 14.65 15.40
C GLU A 206 -12.75 14.83 15.15
N GLY A 207 -13.39 13.90 14.43
CA GLY A 207 -14.85 13.87 14.29
C GLY A 207 -15.57 13.80 15.64
N ARG A 208 -15.09 12.96 16.56
CA ARG A 208 -15.65 12.86 17.93
C ARG A 208 -15.42 14.12 18.75
N ARG A 209 -14.23 14.71 18.69
CA ARG A 209 -13.93 15.98 19.37
C ARG A 209 -14.80 17.12 18.84
N ARG A 210 -14.98 17.20 17.53
CA ARG A 210 -15.85 18.19 16.87
C ARG A 210 -17.30 18.04 17.31
N GLN A 211 -17.82 16.82 17.38
CA GLN A 211 -19.18 16.56 17.87
C GLN A 211 -19.32 16.99 19.33
N LYS A 212 -18.41 16.56 20.22
CA LYS A 212 -18.48 16.91 21.64
C LYS A 212 -18.32 18.43 21.86
N ARG A 213 -17.49 19.10 21.06
CA ARG A 213 -17.35 20.57 21.08
C ARG A 213 -18.65 21.27 20.69
N GLN A 214 -19.37 20.78 19.69
CA GLN A 214 -20.69 21.32 19.31
C GLN A 214 -21.75 21.08 20.38
N GLU A 215 -21.77 19.91 21.01
CA GLU A 215 -22.69 19.59 22.11
C GLU A 215 -22.44 20.49 23.33
N LEU A 216 -21.17 20.68 23.70
CA LEU A 216 -20.79 21.57 24.81
C LEU A 216 -21.09 23.04 24.48
N GLN A 217 -20.85 23.50 23.24
CA GLN A 217 -21.22 24.85 22.81
C GLN A 217 -22.74 25.10 22.89
N ARG A 218 -23.55 24.15 22.43
CA ARG A 218 -25.02 24.23 22.57
C ARG A 218 -25.45 24.26 24.03
N ALA A 219 -24.83 23.44 24.89
CA ALA A 219 -25.14 23.44 26.32
C ALA A 219 -24.79 24.77 27.00
N VAL A 220 -23.72 25.44 26.56
CA VAL A 220 -23.37 26.80 27.02
C VAL A 220 -24.42 27.80 26.54
N GLU A 221 -24.76 27.81 25.25
CA GLU A 221 -25.79 28.70 24.68
C GLU A 221 -27.16 28.51 25.35
N ASP A 222 -27.59 27.27 25.60
CA ASP A 222 -28.82 26.97 26.32
C ASP A 222 -28.78 27.48 27.76
N SER A 223 -27.64 27.35 28.45
CA SER A 223 -27.45 27.89 29.80
C SER A 223 -27.51 29.42 29.83
N GLU A 224 -26.97 30.09 28.81
CA GLU A 224 -27.02 31.55 28.66
C GLU A 224 -28.41 32.07 28.32
N ASN A 225 -29.10 31.43 27.37
CA ASN A 225 -30.48 31.76 27.00
C ASN A 225 -31.44 31.55 28.17
N GLN A 226 -31.22 30.52 28.99
CA GLN A 226 -31.98 30.30 30.20
C GLN A 226 -31.75 31.42 31.23
N LYS A 227 -30.52 31.93 31.38
CA LYS A 227 -30.24 33.12 32.22
C LYS A 227 -30.97 34.37 31.74
N GLN A 228 -31.03 34.61 30.43
CA GLN A 228 -31.73 35.77 29.85
C GLN A 228 -33.25 35.70 30.01
N ARG A 229 -33.86 34.51 29.90
CA ARG A 229 -35.32 34.32 30.13
C ARG A 229 -35.76 34.61 31.56
N TYR A 230 -34.89 34.40 32.55
CA TYR A 230 -35.17 34.72 33.96
C TYR A 230 -34.74 36.16 34.35
N ALA A 231 -34.17 36.94 33.42
CA ALA A 231 -33.75 38.33 33.62
C ALA A 231 -34.74 39.37 33.04
N ALA A 232 -36.03 39.02 32.95
CA ALA A 232 -37.07 40.01 32.62
C ALA A 232 -37.27 41.00 33.79
N PRO A 233 -37.51 42.31 33.52
CA PRO A 233 -37.43 43.34 34.54
C PRO A 233 -38.66 43.27 35.46
N MET A 234 -38.47 42.71 36.66
CA MET A 234 -39.27 43.12 37.81
C MET A 234 -38.69 44.44 38.31
N GLY A 235 -39.55 45.45 38.50
CA GLY A 235 -39.18 46.82 38.87
C GLY A 235 -38.33 46.92 40.14
N PRO A 236 -37.83 48.12 40.49
CA PRO A 236 -36.75 48.28 41.45
C PRO A 236 -37.22 47.87 42.84
N SER A 237 -36.83 46.68 43.29
CA SER A 237 -36.65 46.39 44.70
C SER A 237 -35.16 46.43 44.98
N GLU A 238 -34.75 47.34 45.85
CA GLU A 238 -33.39 47.54 46.30
C GLU A 238 -32.72 46.23 46.72
N GLU A 239 -31.75 45.79 45.91
CA GLU A 239 -30.51 45.06 46.23
C GLU A 239 -30.00 44.30 44.99
N ASP A 240 -29.99 44.92 43.81
CA ASP A 240 -29.49 44.29 42.58
C ASP A 240 -28.02 44.63 42.30
N LEU A 241 -27.17 43.62 42.53
CA LEU A 241 -25.77 43.56 42.12
C LEU A 241 -25.64 43.62 40.59
N SER A 242 -25.02 44.68 40.07
CA SER A 242 -24.71 44.80 38.64
C SER A 242 -23.52 43.92 38.24
N VAL A 243 -23.72 42.95 37.34
CA VAL A 243 -22.63 42.22 36.68
C VAL A 243 -22.27 42.96 35.39
N GLN A 244 -21.06 43.50 35.32
CA GLN A 244 -20.58 44.23 34.14
C GLN A 244 -19.57 43.35 33.37
N LEU A 245 -20.02 42.74 32.27
CA LEU A 245 -19.17 42.06 31.30
C LEU A 245 -18.71 43.08 30.26
N SER A 246 -17.40 43.29 30.14
CA SER A 246 -16.82 44.11 29.08
C SER A 246 -15.90 43.24 28.23
N LEU A 247 -16.21 43.19 26.93
CA LEU A 247 -15.40 42.53 25.92
C LEU A 247 -14.53 43.60 25.27
N SER A 248 -13.21 43.45 25.30
CA SER A 248 -12.31 44.34 24.56
C SER A 248 -11.40 43.49 23.67
N VAL A 249 -11.50 43.75 22.37
CA VAL A 249 -10.71 43.08 21.33
C VAL A 249 -9.54 43.99 21.00
N LEU A 250 -8.31 43.54 21.25
CA LEU A 250 -7.12 44.26 20.80
C LEU A 250 -6.75 43.83 19.38
N PRO A 251 -6.42 44.76 18.47
CA PRO A 251 -6.12 44.40 17.10
C PRO A 251 -4.65 43.99 16.99
N ARG A 252 -4.41 42.67 16.99
CA ARG A 252 -3.41 41.90 16.19
C ARG A 252 -2.95 40.66 16.97
N GLY A 253 -3.25 39.48 16.42
CA GLY A 253 -2.72 38.19 16.85
C GLY A 253 -3.56 37.52 17.93
N GLU A 254 -4.48 36.68 17.47
CA GLU A 254 -5.12 35.53 18.16
C GLU A 254 -4.94 35.41 19.69
N GLU A 255 -5.62 36.25 20.46
CA GLU A 255 -6.05 35.90 21.82
C GLU A 255 -7.21 36.81 22.26
N VAL A 256 -8.35 36.20 22.63
CA VAL A 256 -9.49 36.90 23.21
C VAL A 256 -9.38 36.79 24.73
N VAL A 257 -8.90 37.83 25.38
CA VAL A 257 -8.83 37.86 26.86
C VAL A 257 -10.17 38.32 27.42
N VAL A 258 -10.94 37.39 27.99
CA VAL A 258 -12.21 37.68 28.68
C VAL A 258 -11.92 37.87 30.17
N SER A 259 -11.93 39.12 30.66
CA SER A 259 -11.80 39.39 32.09
C SER A 259 -13.18 39.49 32.76
N LEU A 260 -13.50 38.54 33.64
CA LEU A 260 -14.69 38.57 34.50
C LEU A 260 -14.34 39.15 35.89
N ARG A 261 -14.96 40.28 36.28
CA ARG A 261 -15.09 40.66 37.69
C ARG A 261 -16.50 40.33 38.16
N VAL A 262 -16.60 39.38 39.09
CA VAL A 262 -17.86 38.96 39.71
C VAL A 262 -17.84 39.35 41.18
N GLN A 263 -18.75 40.23 41.61
CA GLN A 263 -19.16 40.30 43.01
C GLN A 263 -20.34 39.33 43.23
N GLN A 264 -20.26 38.55 44.31
CA GLN A 264 -20.96 37.28 44.56
C GLN A 264 -22.50 37.33 44.50
N ALA A 265 -23.09 36.43 43.70
CA ALA A 265 -24.13 35.47 44.12
C ALA A 265 -24.36 34.43 43.00
N CYS A 266 -24.20 33.14 43.31
CA CYS A 266 -24.48 31.89 42.54
C CYS A 266 -23.28 30.95 42.53
N GLN A 267 -22.94 30.37 43.70
CA GLN A 267 -21.86 29.42 43.83
C GLN A 267 -22.09 28.15 42.96
N GLY A 268 -23.30 27.59 42.91
CA GLY A 268 -23.58 26.33 42.20
C GLY A 268 -23.79 26.37 40.68
N LYS A 269 -23.82 27.56 40.05
CA LYS A 269 -23.91 27.71 38.57
C LYS A 269 -22.60 28.14 37.92
N LYS A 270 -21.65 28.68 38.70
CA LYS A 270 -20.26 28.86 38.27
C LYS A 270 -19.57 27.52 38.04
N ASP A 271 -19.92 26.51 38.84
CA ASP A 271 -19.34 25.17 38.75
C ASP A 271 -19.66 24.49 37.41
N ARG A 272 -20.90 24.53 36.91
CA ARG A 272 -21.26 23.88 35.63
C ARG A 272 -20.59 24.50 34.40
N VAL A 273 -20.41 25.82 34.37
CA VAL A 273 -19.73 26.48 33.23
C VAL A 273 -18.22 26.25 33.33
N ALA A 274 -17.65 26.26 34.53
CA ALA A 274 -16.25 25.92 34.76
C ALA A 274 -15.95 24.45 34.40
N GLU A 275 -16.85 23.52 34.75
CA GLU A 275 -16.78 22.09 34.42
C GLU A 275 -16.85 21.86 32.90
N ILE A 276 -17.73 22.57 32.18
CA ILE A 276 -17.78 22.54 30.71
C ILE A 276 -16.50 23.11 30.09
N MET A 277 -15.96 24.20 30.66
CA MET A 277 -14.68 24.78 30.19
C MET A 277 -13.49 23.83 30.43
N GLU A 278 -13.48 23.09 31.55
CA GLU A 278 -12.46 22.08 31.86
C GLU A 278 -12.58 20.86 30.93
N GLU A 279 -13.80 20.39 30.63
CA GLU A 279 -14.01 19.35 29.63
C GLU A 279 -13.62 19.80 28.21
N LEU A 280 -13.83 21.07 27.86
CA LEU A 280 -13.36 21.66 26.60
C LEU A 280 -11.83 21.75 26.54
N ASP A 281 -11.18 22.01 27.66
CA ASP A 281 -9.72 22.05 27.77
C ASP A 281 -9.12 20.64 27.64
N GLY A 282 -9.78 19.62 28.20
CA GLY A 282 -9.43 18.20 28.03
C GLY A 282 -9.66 17.65 26.62
N LEU A 283 -10.36 18.39 25.76
CA LEU A 283 -10.52 18.09 24.33
C LEU A 283 -9.41 18.71 23.47
N LYS A 284 -8.41 19.37 24.07
CA LYS A 284 -7.24 19.84 23.36
C LYS A 284 -6.57 18.67 22.66
N GLU A 285 -6.38 18.85 21.37
CA GLU A 285 -5.68 17.89 20.56
C GLU A 285 -4.19 17.93 20.91
N ASP A 286 -3.53 16.77 20.85
CA ASP A 286 -2.07 16.76 20.83
C ASP A 286 -1.63 17.40 19.51
N GLU A 287 -1.27 18.69 19.57
CA GLU A 287 -0.88 19.49 18.41
C GLU A 287 0.24 18.82 17.62
N SER A 288 1.15 18.09 18.29
CA SER A 288 2.23 17.36 17.64
C SER A 288 1.71 16.17 16.83
N PHE A 289 0.77 15.40 17.39
CA PHE A 289 0.16 14.26 16.71
C PHE A 289 -0.73 14.71 15.54
N ALA A 290 -1.48 15.80 15.73
CA ALA A 290 -2.32 16.38 14.68
C ALA A 290 -1.50 16.90 13.50
N TYR A 291 -0.40 17.61 13.81
CA TYR A 291 0.55 18.07 12.81
C TYR A 291 1.10 16.90 12.00
N GLU A 292 1.55 15.84 12.69
CA GLU A 292 2.07 14.65 12.04
C GLU A 292 1.05 14.01 11.08
N CYS A 293 -0.22 13.88 11.51
CA CYS A 293 -1.26 13.29 10.67
C CYS A 293 -1.60 14.16 9.45
N ARG A 294 -1.59 15.49 9.58
CA ARG A 294 -1.77 16.41 8.44
C ARG A 294 -0.63 16.28 7.43
N VAL A 295 0.61 16.24 7.90
CA VAL A 295 1.79 16.04 7.01
C VAL A 295 1.71 14.70 6.28
N ILE A 296 1.26 13.63 6.95
CA ILE A 296 1.05 12.32 6.32
C ILE A 296 -0.06 12.39 5.27
N GLN A 297 -1.18 13.06 5.58
CA GLN A 297 -2.29 13.22 4.65
C GLN A 297 -1.85 14.00 3.40
N ASP A 298 -1.19 15.15 3.58
CA ASP A 298 -0.65 15.96 2.50
C ASP A 298 0.31 15.14 1.61
N PHE A 299 1.16 14.31 2.21
CA PHE A 299 2.04 13.40 1.47
C PHE A 299 1.26 12.42 0.59
N LEU A 300 0.27 11.72 1.17
CA LEU A 300 -0.51 10.70 0.45
C LEU A 300 -1.33 11.33 -0.69
N GLU A 301 -1.87 12.53 -0.48
CA GLU A 301 -2.61 13.28 -1.50
C GLU A 301 -1.68 13.75 -2.64
N ALA A 302 -0.55 14.38 -2.28
CA ALA A 302 0.43 14.90 -3.24
C ALA A 302 1.12 13.80 -4.06
N THR A 303 1.23 12.59 -3.51
CA THR A 303 1.91 11.44 -4.14
C THR A 303 0.96 10.31 -4.52
N SER A 304 -0.31 10.63 -4.73
CA SER A 304 -1.39 9.68 -5.09
C SER A 304 -1.14 8.87 -6.36
N SER A 305 -0.21 9.29 -7.23
CA SER A 305 0.25 8.54 -8.41
C SER A 305 1.20 7.37 -8.10
N GLN A 306 1.56 7.19 -6.82
CA GLN A 306 2.46 6.16 -6.28
C GLN A 306 3.85 6.13 -6.92
N LEU A 307 4.25 7.24 -7.54
CA LEU A 307 5.56 7.46 -8.10
C LEU A 307 5.98 8.87 -7.74
N THR A 308 7.24 9.07 -7.40
CA THR A 308 7.79 10.36 -7.00
C THR A 308 9.06 10.62 -7.80
N ALA A 309 9.44 11.89 -7.99
CA ALA A 309 10.67 12.23 -8.69
C ALA A 309 11.90 11.62 -7.99
N VAL A 310 11.92 11.66 -6.65
CA VAL A 310 12.96 11.03 -5.83
C VAL A 310 12.97 9.52 -6.01
N GLY A 311 11.79 8.89 -6.03
CA GLY A 311 11.67 7.45 -6.31
C GLY A 311 12.14 7.06 -7.69
N LEU A 312 11.88 7.88 -8.72
CA LEU A 312 12.36 7.61 -10.08
C LEU A 312 13.89 7.64 -10.16
N VAL A 313 14.52 8.64 -9.54
CA VAL A 313 15.98 8.73 -9.45
C VAL A 313 16.55 7.54 -8.68
N ALA A 314 15.97 7.20 -7.53
CA ALA A 314 16.39 6.06 -6.72
C ALA A 314 16.28 4.73 -7.49
N LEU A 315 15.21 4.52 -8.27
CA LEU A 315 15.09 3.35 -9.15
C LEU A 315 16.19 3.31 -10.21
N GLN A 316 16.51 4.45 -10.82
CA GLN A 316 17.59 4.54 -11.80
C GLN A 316 18.97 4.26 -11.21
N GLU A 317 19.20 4.57 -9.93
CA GLU A 317 20.46 4.30 -9.25
C GLU A 317 20.56 2.84 -8.76
N GLU A 318 19.51 2.33 -8.12
CA GLU A 318 19.51 1.00 -7.47
C GLU A 318 19.48 -0.15 -8.49
N MET A 319 18.68 -0.01 -9.54
CA MET A 319 18.50 -1.09 -10.50
C MET A 319 19.78 -1.31 -11.32
N LYS A 320 20.17 -2.57 -11.55
CA LYS A 320 21.38 -2.88 -12.33
C LYS A 320 21.10 -2.73 -13.82
N GLU A 321 22.13 -2.31 -14.56
CA GLU A 321 22.06 -2.22 -16.01
C GLU A 321 21.78 -3.61 -16.63
N ARG A 322 20.83 -3.69 -17.56
CA ARG A 322 20.29 -4.93 -18.16
C ARG A 322 19.52 -5.85 -17.20
N GLU A 323 19.22 -5.41 -15.99
CA GLU A 323 18.32 -6.14 -15.10
C GLU A 323 16.88 -6.09 -15.64
N ILE A 324 16.12 -7.17 -15.39
CA ILE A 324 14.68 -7.22 -15.60
C ILE A 324 14.04 -7.52 -14.25
N GLY A 325 13.08 -6.72 -13.81
CA GLY A 325 12.38 -6.89 -12.54
C GLY A 325 10.89 -6.64 -12.69
N VAL A 326 10.19 -6.63 -11.56
CA VAL A 326 8.77 -6.28 -11.48
C VAL A 326 8.63 -4.95 -10.77
N PHE A 327 7.73 -4.10 -11.27
CA PHE A 327 7.46 -2.78 -10.76
C PHE A 327 6.00 -2.68 -10.30
N PHE A 328 5.80 -2.22 -9.07
CA PHE A 328 4.50 -1.98 -8.48
C PHE A 328 4.17 -0.49 -8.51
N ARG A 329 3.02 -0.15 -9.10
CA ARG A 329 2.47 1.21 -9.12
C ARG A 329 0.96 1.16 -9.35
N ASN A 330 0.20 1.95 -8.59
CA ASN A 330 -1.26 2.11 -8.72
C ASN A 330 -2.02 0.78 -8.72
N ASN A 331 -1.70 -0.10 -7.76
CA ASN A 331 -2.27 -1.44 -7.64
C ASN A 331 -2.04 -2.34 -8.87
N HIS A 332 -1.03 -2.03 -9.68
CA HIS A 332 -0.68 -2.76 -10.88
C HIS A 332 0.78 -3.19 -10.86
N PHE A 333 1.06 -4.35 -11.45
CA PHE A 333 2.40 -4.91 -11.59
C PHE A 333 2.81 -4.90 -13.05
N SER A 334 3.95 -4.30 -13.35
CA SER A 334 4.51 -4.24 -14.71
C SER A 334 5.92 -4.82 -14.75
N THR A 335 6.30 -5.40 -15.87
CA THR A 335 7.69 -5.83 -16.07
C THR A 335 8.56 -4.62 -16.40
N LEU A 336 9.69 -4.47 -15.71
CA LEU A 336 10.58 -3.33 -15.80
C LEU A 336 11.96 -3.79 -16.30
N PHE A 337 12.57 -3.00 -17.17
CA PHE A 337 13.88 -3.28 -17.77
C PHE A 337 14.76 -2.03 -17.78
N LYS A 338 16.01 -2.15 -17.32
CA LYS A 338 16.98 -1.03 -17.39
C LYS A 338 17.95 -1.20 -18.54
N PHE A 339 18.04 -0.19 -19.40
CA PHE A 339 18.96 -0.17 -20.52
C PHE A 339 19.47 1.23 -20.83
N GLN A 340 20.78 1.35 -21.03
CA GLN A 340 21.50 2.60 -21.28
C GLN A 340 21.16 3.68 -20.23
N GLY A 341 21.07 3.30 -18.96
CA GLY A 341 20.72 4.21 -17.87
C GLY A 341 19.27 4.68 -17.85
N LYS A 342 18.41 4.16 -18.73
CA LYS A 342 16.97 4.45 -18.74
C LYS A 342 16.18 3.24 -18.28
N ILE A 343 15.00 3.51 -17.73
CA ILE A 343 14.05 2.48 -17.30
C ILE A 343 12.91 2.39 -18.31
N PHE A 344 12.55 1.16 -18.65
CA PHE A 344 11.49 0.82 -19.58
C PHE A 344 10.47 -0.08 -18.90
N LEU A 345 9.19 0.18 -19.14
CA LEU A 345 8.08 -0.70 -18.76
C LEU A 345 7.62 -1.49 -19.98
N LEU A 346 7.34 -2.77 -19.79
CA LEU A 346 6.81 -3.62 -20.85
C LEU A 346 5.37 -3.23 -21.15
N VAL A 347 5.07 -2.95 -22.42
CA VAL A 347 3.71 -2.68 -22.87
C VAL A 347 2.99 -4.01 -23.06
N SER A 348 2.22 -4.41 -22.04
CA SER A 348 1.49 -5.68 -22.02
C SER A 348 -0.01 -5.53 -22.25
N ASP A 349 -0.57 -4.35 -22.49
CA ASP A 349 -2.01 -4.19 -22.75
C ASP A 349 -2.42 -4.85 -24.08
N SER A 350 -3.53 -5.61 -24.06
CA SER A 350 -4.03 -6.35 -25.22
C SER A 350 -4.41 -5.46 -26.41
N GLY A 351 -4.73 -4.19 -26.19
CA GLY A 351 -5.00 -3.21 -27.24
C GLY A 351 -3.79 -2.93 -28.15
N TYR A 352 -2.58 -3.28 -27.72
CA TYR A 352 -1.36 -3.15 -28.52
C TYR A 352 -0.91 -4.47 -29.15
N ALA A 353 -1.77 -5.50 -29.20
CA ALA A 353 -1.42 -6.81 -29.77
C ALA A 353 -0.87 -6.71 -31.21
N ASP A 354 -1.50 -5.87 -32.05
CA ASP A 354 -1.14 -5.71 -33.46
C ASP A 354 0.03 -4.72 -33.70
N VAL A 355 0.42 -3.94 -32.69
CA VAL A 355 1.43 -2.88 -32.83
C VAL A 355 2.82 -3.41 -32.49
N GLN A 356 3.52 -4.00 -33.45
CA GLN A 356 4.84 -4.62 -33.22
C GLN A 356 5.93 -3.65 -32.75
N GLU A 357 5.83 -2.38 -33.14
CA GLU A 357 6.84 -1.34 -32.80
C GLU A 357 6.76 -0.88 -31.34
N CYS A 358 5.61 -1.11 -30.68
CA CYS A 358 5.37 -0.68 -29.30
C CYS A 358 5.50 -1.87 -28.34
N ALA A 359 6.73 -2.16 -27.91
CA ALA A 359 7.01 -3.19 -26.90
C ALA A 359 7.38 -2.60 -25.53
N TRP A 360 7.93 -1.39 -25.51
CA TRP A 360 8.50 -0.76 -24.33
C TRP A 360 8.07 0.69 -24.23
N GLU A 361 7.64 1.10 -23.05
CA GLU A 361 7.35 2.48 -22.68
C GLU A 361 8.50 3.01 -21.81
N THR A 362 8.94 4.24 -22.01
CA THR A 362 10.01 4.81 -21.18
C THR A 362 9.42 5.39 -19.90
N LEU A 363 9.86 4.91 -18.74
CA LEU A 363 9.52 5.51 -17.46
C LEU A 363 10.39 6.74 -17.23
N SER A 364 9.96 7.88 -17.79
CA SER A 364 10.71 9.14 -17.76
C SER A 364 10.11 10.21 -16.87
N ASP A 365 8.83 10.10 -16.52
CA ASP A 365 8.13 11.07 -15.70
C ASP A 365 7.14 10.41 -14.73
N VAL A 366 6.86 11.13 -13.66
CA VAL A 366 5.89 10.79 -12.62
C VAL A 366 4.45 10.87 -13.16
N SER A 367 4.20 11.72 -14.16
CA SER A 367 2.87 11.98 -14.72
C SER A 367 2.29 10.82 -15.54
N GLY A 368 3.14 9.94 -16.09
CA GLY A 368 2.69 8.86 -16.99
C GLY A 368 2.11 9.35 -18.33
N ASN A 369 2.60 10.49 -18.84
CA ASN A 369 2.23 11.07 -20.14
C ASN A 369 3.39 11.01 -21.14
#